data_AF-A0A374RI85-F1
#
_entry.id   AF-A0A374RI85-F1
#
_cell.length_a   1.000
_cell.length_b   1.000
_cell.length_c   1.000
_cell.angle_alpha   90.00
_cell.angle_beta   90.00
_cell.angle_gamma   90.00
#
_symmetry.space_group_name_H-M   'P 1'
#
loop_
_entity.id
_entity.type
_entity.pdbx_description
1 polymer ?
#
loop_
_entity_poly.entity_id
_entity_poly.type
_entity_poly.pdbx_seq_one_letter_code
_entity_poly.pdbx_strand_id
1 'polypeptide(L)'
;MRLSICERNYASPILAGVAAPELQVEITRPGNAGYYLADYGWQMPNGSWMLAELHGLGKFEDDAQNDPEHTAAKTYRAALMRDANLRAMGHNVIHFKLSDTYDVKAFGSMMRGYGIPTTKPYADS
;
A
#
# COMPACT_ATOMS: atom_id res chain seq x y z
N MET A 1 -12.80 -7.39 8.19
CA MET A 1 -12.00 -6.54 9.10
C MET A 1 -11.02 -5.57 8.40
N ARG A 2 -10.56 -5.85 7.17
CA ARG A 2 -9.59 -5.02 6.42
C ARG A 2 -10.12 -3.64 5.98
N LEU A 3 -11.34 -3.57 5.45
CA LEU A 3 -12.01 -2.32 5.05
C LEU A 3 -12.06 -1.29 6.19
N SER A 4 -12.47 -1.73 7.39
CA SER A 4 -12.63 -0.86 8.55
C SER A 4 -11.32 -0.21 9.05
N ILE A 5 -10.16 -0.82 8.80
CA ILE A 5 -8.85 -0.25 9.17
C ILE A 5 -8.41 0.78 8.13
N CYS A 6 -8.65 0.50 6.84
CA CYS A 6 -8.34 1.42 5.75
C CYS A 6 -9.19 2.70 5.83
N GLU A 7 -10.49 2.54 6.07
CA GLU A 7 -11.45 3.63 6.27
C GLU A 7 -11.19 4.45 7.53
N ARG A 8 -10.49 3.92 8.54
CA ARG A 8 -10.06 4.70 9.71
C ARG A 8 -8.76 5.48 9.48
N ASN A 9 -7.93 5.06 8.53
CA ASN A 9 -6.60 5.62 8.29
C ASN A 9 -6.49 6.38 6.94
N TYR A 10 -7.59 6.52 6.21
CA TYR A 10 -7.70 7.33 4.99
C TYR A 10 -7.21 8.77 5.17
N ALA A 11 -7.30 9.31 6.39
CA ALA A 11 -6.87 10.66 6.71
C ALA A 11 -5.34 10.79 6.84
N SER A 12 -4.61 9.71 7.11
CA SER A 12 -3.15 9.79 7.39
C SER A 12 -2.35 10.35 6.20
N PRO A 13 -2.57 9.94 4.93
CA PRO A 13 -1.92 10.56 3.79
C PRO A 13 -2.28 12.05 3.61
N ILE A 14 -3.55 12.40 3.81
CA ILE A 14 -4.02 13.79 3.69
C ILE A 14 -3.37 14.68 4.77
N LEU A 15 -3.32 14.20 6.01
CA LEU A 15 -2.64 14.86 7.12
C LEU A 15 -1.13 14.99 6.89
N ALA A 16 -0.53 14.06 6.16
CA ALA A 16 0.88 14.07 5.77
C ALA A 16 1.20 14.99 4.57
N GLY A 17 0.20 15.72 4.06
CA GLY A 17 0.36 16.67 2.96
C GLY A 17 0.51 16.01 1.59
N VAL A 18 0.04 14.77 1.43
CA VAL A 18 -0.06 14.13 0.11
C VAL A 18 -1.52 14.09 -0.36
N ALA A 19 -1.72 13.96 -1.66
CA ALA A 19 -3.04 13.86 -2.27
C ALA A 19 -3.86 12.73 -1.64
N ALA A 20 -5.18 12.91 -1.57
CA ALA A 20 -6.06 11.86 -1.10
C ALA A 20 -5.95 10.64 -2.03
N PRO A 21 -5.69 9.43 -1.50
CA PRO A 21 -5.70 8.21 -2.30
C PRO A 21 -7.12 7.78 -2.65
N GLU A 22 -7.23 7.00 -3.73
CA GLU A 22 -8.33 6.07 -3.91
C GLU A 22 -8.15 4.87 -2.95
N LEU A 23 -9.26 4.42 -2.35
CA LEU A 23 -9.24 3.31 -1.40
C LEU A 23 -9.66 2.01 -2.08
N GLN A 24 -9.05 0.89 -1.66
CA GLN A 24 -9.42 -0.45 -2.14
C GLN A 24 -9.34 -0.56 -3.67
N VAL A 25 -8.21 -0.14 -4.24
CA VAL A 25 -7.99 -0.11 -5.70
C VAL A 25 -7.83 -1.53 -6.24
N GLU A 26 -8.68 -1.88 -7.21
CA GLU A 26 -8.63 -3.15 -7.91
C GLU A 26 -7.81 -3.04 -9.20
N ILE A 27 -6.74 -3.83 -9.29
CA ILE A 27 -5.90 -3.94 -10.48
C ILE A 27 -6.14 -5.29 -11.14
N THR A 28 -6.72 -5.28 -12.35
CA THR A 28 -7.02 -6.51 -13.10
C THR A 28 -5.76 -7.33 -13.37
N ARG A 29 -5.81 -8.64 -13.14
CA ARG A 29 -4.67 -9.52 -13.40
C ARG A 29 -4.53 -9.80 -14.90
N PRO A 30 -3.34 -9.67 -15.49
CA PRO A 30 -3.10 -10.07 -16.87
C PRO A 30 -3.33 -11.58 -17.03
N GLY A 31 -4.16 -11.97 -18.00
CA GLY A 31 -4.33 -13.38 -18.40
C GLY A 31 -5.02 -14.29 -17.38
N ASN A 32 -5.59 -13.76 -16.29
CA ASN A 32 -6.33 -14.54 -15.30
C ASN A 32 -7.60 -13.82 -14.85
N ALA A 33 -8.63 -14.57 -14.45
CA ALA A 33 -9.81 -13.99 -13.82
C ALA A 33 -9.45 -13.41 -12.44
N GLY A 34 -9.90 -12.19 -12.15
CA GLY A 34 -9.75 -11.53 -10.85
C GLY A 34 -8.77 -10.35 -10.82
N TYR A 35 -8.53 -9.83 -9.61
CA TYR A 35 -7.77 -8.60 -9.38
C TYR A 35 -6.70 -8.76 -8.28
N TYR A 36 -5.76 -7.83 -8.26
CA TYR A 36 -4.98 -7.49 -7.08
C TYR A 36 -5.68 -6.32 -6.40
N LEU A 37 -5.97 -6.46 -5.10
CA LEU A 37 -6.54 -5.37 -4.31
C LEU A 37 -5.43 -4.66 -3.56
N ALA A 38 -5.39 -3.34 -3.64
CA ALA A 38 -4.51 -2.49 -2.85
C ALA A 38 -5.29 -1.61 -1.89
N ASP A 39 -4.75 -1.37 -0.70
CA ASP A 39 -5.45 -0.60 0.32
C ASP A 39 -5.62 0.87 -0.11
N TYR A 40 -4.57 1.44 -0.73
CA TYR A 40 -4.55 2.81 -1.26
C TYR A 40 -3.97 2.85 -2.68
N GLY A 41 -4.39 3.82 -3.49
CA GLY A 41 -3.79 4.08 -4.79
C GLY A 41 -3.85 5.54 -5.22
N TRP A 42 -2.82 5.96 -5.96
CA TRP A 42 -2.75 7.24 -6.66
C TRP A 42 -2.49 6.97 -8.14
N GLN A 43 -3.33 7.52 -8.99
CA GLN A 43 -3.08 7.48 -10.42
C GLN A 43 -1.99 8.49 -10.78
N MET A 44 -0.97 8.01 -11.48
CA MET A 44 0.18 8.80 -11.90
C MET A 44 -0.08 9.42 -13.28
N PRO A 45 0.59 10.53 -13.65
CA PRO A 45 0.35 11.20 -14.94
C PRO A 45 0.60 10.32 -16.18
N ASN A 46 1.43 9.29 -16.07
CA ASN A 46 1.71 8.33 -17.15
C ASN A 46 0.67 7.20 -17.23
N GLY A 47 -0.41 7.26 -16.44
CA GLY A 47 -1.47 6.25 -16.38
C GLY A 47 -1.16 5.04 -15.51
N SER A 48 0.01 4.97 -14.89
CA SER A 48 0.31 3.91 -13.91
C SER A 48 -0.27 4.21 -12.53
N TRP A 49 -0.29 3.20 -11.67
CA TRP A 49 -0.68 3.36 -10.28
C TRP A 49 0.55 3.37 -9.37
N MET A 50 0.57 4.30 -8.42
CA MET A 50 1.30 4.14 -7.18
C MET A 50 0.33 3.54 -6.15
N LEU A 51 0.59 2.33 -5.71
CA LEU A 51 -0.25 1.57 -4.79
C LEU A 51 0.42 1.52 -3.42
N ALA A 52 -0.38 1.47 -2.36
CA ALA A 52 0.15 1.24 -1.03
C ALA A 52 -0.66 0.22 -0.23
N GLU A 53 0.05 -0.61 0.52
CA GLU A 53 -0.51 -1.59 1.45
C GLU A 53 -0.26 -1.14 2.88
N LEU A 54 -1.33 -1.10 3.67
CA LEU A 54 -1.21 -0.96 5.12
C LEU A 54 -0.98 -2.35 5.71
N HIS A 55 0.26 -2.61 6.08
CA HIS A 55 0.60 -3.79 6.84
C HIS A 55 0.22 -3.57 8.30
N GLY A 56 -0.89 -4.18 8.71
CA GLY A 56 -1.15 -4.41 10.13
C GLY A 56 -0.03 -5.27 10.69
N LEU A 57 0.53 -4.86 11.85
CA LEU A 57 1.34 -5.73 12.69
C LEU A 57 0.59 -7.06 12.85
N GLY A 58 1.11 -8.16 12.31
CA GLY A 58 0.54 -9.50 12.55
C GLY A 58 -0.06 -10.27 11.38
N LYS A 59 0.03 -9.83 10.11
CA LYS A 59 -0.40 -10.71 8.98
C LYS A 59 0.52 -11.93 8.74
N PHE A 60 1.54 -12.14 9.57
CA PHE A 60 2.45 -13.29 9.51
C PHE A 60 2.51 -14.06 10.83
N GLU A 61 1.72 -13.68 11.85
CA GLU A 61 1.75 -14.29 13.18
C GLU A 61 0.62 -15.33 13.37
N ASP A 62 -0.50 -15.18 12.65
CA ASP A 62 -1.72 -15.99 12.88
C ASP A 62 -1.75 -17.31 12.08
N ASP A 63 -1.18 -17.35 10.87
CA ASP A 63 -1.19 -18.55 9.99
C ASP A 63 -0.18 -19.63 10.41
N ALA A 64 0.61 -19.37 11.46
CA ALA A 64 1.79 -20.15 11.83
C ALA A 64 1.51 -21.33 12.79
N GLN A 65 0.25 -21.58 13.16
CA GLN A 65 -0.06 -22.48 14.28
C GLN A 65 0.07 -23.99 13.99
N ASN A 66 0.20 -24.44 12.74
CA ASN A 66 0.29 -25.88 12.41
C ASN A 66 1.55 -26.29 11.60
N ASP A 67 2.10 -25.41 10.77
CA ASP A 67 3.41 -25.55 10.10
C ASP A 67 3.91 -24.12 9.77
N PRO A 68 4.61 -23.48 10.73
CA PRO A 68 4.94 -22.06 10.67
C PRO A 68 5.87 -21.72 9.50
N GLU A 69 6.73 -22.65 9.09
CA GLU A 69 7.76 -22.38 8.10
C GLU A 69 7.23 -22.51 6.67
N HIS A 70 6.46 -23.56 6.36
CA HIS A 70 5.88 -23.72 5.02
C HIS A 70 4.75 -22.72 4.73
N THR A 71 3.91 -22.44 5.72
CA THR A 71 2.76 -21.54 5.53
C THR A 71 3.21 -20.08 5.41
N ALA A 72 4.11 -19.62 6.30
CA ALA A 72 4.68 -18.28 6.20
C ALA A 72 5.49 -18.10 4.90
N ALA A 73 6.26 -19.10 4.48
CA ALA A 73 7.00 -19.06 3.22
C ALA A 73 6.07 -18.97 1.99
N LYS A 74 4.94 -19.69 1.99
CA LYS A 74 3.95 -19.63 0.89
C LYS A 74 3.28 -18.26 0.82
N THR A 75 2.86 -17.71 1.96
CA THR A 75 2.22 -16.38 2.04
C THR A 75 3.20 -15.28 1.64
N TYR A 76 4.45 -15.37 2.09
CA TYR A 76 5.51 -14.44 1.71
C TYR A 76 5.83 -14.50 0.21
N ARG A 77 5.97 -15.71 -0.36
CA ARG A 77 6.16 -15.90 -1.80
C ARG A 77 4.99 -15.33 -2.61
N ALA A 78 3.76 -15.54 -2.16
CA ALA A 78 2.58 -14.99 -2.81
C ALA A 78 2.57 -13.45 -2.79
N ALA A 79 2.96 -12.83 -1.66
CA ALA A 79 3.09 -11.38 -1.55
C ALA A 79 4.18 -10.83 -2.50
N LEU A 80 5.36 -11.47 -2.52
CA LEU A 80 6.44 -11.09 -3.45
C LEU A 80 6.04 -11.21 -4.92
N MET A 81 5.38 -12.30 -5.30
CA MET A 81 4.93 -12.53 -6.68
C MET A 81 3.86 -11.53 -7.09
N ARG A 82 2.93 -11.19 -6.19
CA ARG A 82 1.96 -10.11 -6.42
C ARG A 82 2.68 -8.80 -6.73
N ASP A 83 3.64 -8.46 -5.90
CA ASP A 83 4.41 -7.22 -5.99
C ASP A 83 5.28 -7.13 -7.24
N ALA A 84 5.88 -8.26 -7.65
CA ALA A 84 6.62 -8.37 -8.89
C ALA A 84 5.69 -8.22 -10.11
N ASN A 85 4.51 -8.83 -10.08
CA ASN A 85 3.55 -8.72 -11.18
C ASN A 85 3.00 -7.30 -11.33
N LEU A 86 2.65 -6.63 -10.22
CA LEU A 86 2.23 -5.22 -10.26
C LEU A 86 3.33 -4.32 -10.85
N ARG A 87 4.59 -4.57 -10.50
CA ARG A 87 5.75 -3.88 -11.09
C ARG A 87 5.94 -4.19 -12.57
N ALA A 88 5.78 -5.44 -12.97
CA ALA A 88 5.84 -5.84 -14.38
C ALA A 88 4.72 -5.20 -15.22
N MET A 89 3.58 -4.89 -14.60
CA MET A 89 2.49 -4.11 -15.21
C MET A 89 2.75 -2.59 -15.25
N GLY A 90 3.91 -2.14 -14.76
CA GLY A 90 4.29 -0.72 -14.72
C GLY A 90 3.76 0.04 -13.51
N HIS A 91 3.15 -0.63 -12.53
CA HIS A 91 2.70 -0.02 -11.27
C HIS A 91 3.78 -0.10 -10.20
N ASN A 92 3.72 0.77 -9.21
CA ASN A 92 4.59 0.71 -8.03
C ASN A 92 3.77 0.34 -6.80
N VAL A 93 4.40 -0.36 -5.86
CA VAL A 93 3.77 -0.76 -4.59
C VAL A 93 4.69 -0.38 -3.45
N ILE A 94 4.15 0.33 -2.46
CA ILE A 94 4.82 0.63 -1.20
C ILE A 94 4.10 -0.04 -0.05
N HIS A 95 4.85 -0.44 0.96
CA HIS A 95 4.31 -1.05 2.16
C HIS A 95 4.67 -0.17 3.34
N PHE A 96 3.68 0.15 4.16
CA PHE A 96 3.91 0.87 5.41
C PHE A 96 3.09 0.25 6.53
N LYS A 97 3.60 0.38 7.75
CA LYS A 97 2.93 -0.03 8.98
C LYS A 97 2.10 1.12 9.52
N LEU A 98 1.11 0.80 10.34
CA LEU A 98 0.36 1.83 11.06
C LEU A 98 1.29 2.74 11.89
N SER A 99 2.32 2.16 12.50
CA SER A 99 3.33 2.90 13.26
C SER A 99 4.06 3.97 12.44
N ASP A 100 4.22 3.74 11.14
CA ASP A 100 4.93 4.68 10.26
C ASP A 100 4.12 5.97 10.09
N THR A 101 2.79 5.91 10.27
CA THR A 101 1.90 7.08 10.18
C THR A 101 1.91 7.96 11.43
N TYR A 102 2.52 7.50 12.54
CA TYR A 102 2.53 8.26 13.80
C TYR A 102 3.44 9.49 13.72
N ASP A 103 4.55 9.39 12.98
CA ASP A 103 5.36 10.56 12.60
C ASP A 103 4.89 11.07 11.23
N VAL A 104 3.95 12.00 11.26
CA VAL A 104 3.31 12.55 10.06
C VAL A 104 4.33 13.21 9.12
N LYS A 105 5.40 13.82 9.65
CA LYS A 105 6.43 14.50 8.85
C LYS A 105 7.32 13.49 8.14
N ALA A 106 7.77 12.46 8.86
CA ALA A 106 8.57 11.37 8.29
C ALA A 106 7.74 10.58 7.27
N PHE A 107 6.50 10.24 7.60
CA PHE A 107 5.57 9.57 6.70
C PHE A 107 5.34 10.36 5.42
N GLY A 108 5.00 11.65 5.53
CA GLY A 108 4.82 12.51 4.36
C GLY A 108 6.07 12.63 3.50
N SER A 109 7.26 12.67 4.12
CA SER A 109 8.53 12.70 3.39
C SER A 109 8.80 11.39 2.64
N MET A 110 8.50 10.24 3.26
CA MET A 110 8.56 8.94 2.60
C MET A 110 7.62 8.89 1.40
N MET A 111 6.35 9.28 1.57
CA MET A 111 5.34 9.26 0.50
C MET A 111 5.73 10.15 -0.68
N ARG A 112 6.26 11.36 -0.41
CA ARG A 112 6.81 12.25 -1.45
C ARG A 112 8.05 11.67 -2.13
N GLY A 113 8.91 10.97 -1.39
CA GLY A 113 10.07 10.27 -1.96
C GLY A 113 9.70 9.23 -3.02
N TYR A 114 8.50 8.65 -2.92
CA TYR A 114 7.93 7.77 -3.94
C TYR A 114 7.23 8.51 -5.10
N GLY A 115 7.24 9.84 -5.09
CA GLY A 115 6.63 10.67 -6.14
C GLY A 115 5.12 10.80 -6.04
N ILE A 116 4.51 10.44 -4.90
CA ILE A 116 3.07 10.59 -4.68
C ILE A 116 2.72 12.09 -4.76
N PRO A 117 1.69 12.47 -5.55
CA PRO A 117 1.32 13.87 -5.71
C PRO A 117 1.03 14.53 -4.37
N THR A 118 1.50 15.76 -4.20
CA THR A 118 1.17 16.59 -3.04
C THR A 118 -0.08 17.41 -3.33
N THR A 119 -0.93 17.61 -2.32
CA THR A 119 -1.80 18.79 -2.34
C THR A 119 -0.87 20.02 -2.31
N LYS A 120 -1.20 21.12 -3.01
CA LYS A 120 -0.37 22.33 -3.16
C LYS A 120 0.46 22.72 -1.91
N PRO A 121 1.65 23.31 -2.10
CA PRO A 121 2.82 23.04 -1.27
C PRO A 121 2.56 23.39 0.19
N TYR A 122 2.96 22.49 1.08
CA TYR A 122 3.26 22.83 2.47
C TYR A 122 4.28 23.97 2.41
N ALA A 123 3.80 25.21 2.50
CA ALA A 123 4.64 26.38 2.52
C ALA A 123 5.61 26.22 3.70
N ASP A 124 6.89 26.47 3.42
CA ASP A 124 7.92 26.59 4.45
C ASP A 124 7.36 27.35 5.64
N SER A 125 7.14 26.63 6.74
CA SER A 125 6.78 27.15 8.06
C SER A 125 7.86 26.73 9.04
#